data_AF-A0A1W9VPE0-F1
#
_entry.id   AF-A0A1W9VPE0-F1
#
_cell.length_a   1.000
_cell.length_b   1.000
_cell.length_c   1.000
_cell.angle_alpha   90.00
_cell.angle_beta   90.00
_cell.angle_gamma   90.00
#
_symmetry.space_group_name_H-M   'P 1'
#
loop_
_entity.id
_entity.type
_entity.pdbx_description
1 polymer ?
#
loop_
_entity_poly.entity_id
_entity_poly.type
_entity_poly.pdbx_seq_one_letter_code
_entity_poly.pdbx_strand_id
1 'polypeptide(L)' 'MYVMKRPDCTKCIYYYITLDERHPKACKIFNIKSLHVPSADIKRFTGHECPVFKERPCENKKKMYRESSIIDTTA' A
#
# COMPACT_ATOMS: atom_id res chain seq x y z
N MET A 1 19.12 -7.96 -18.25
CA MET A 1 18.12 -8.73 -17.47
C MET A 1 17.56 -7.83 -16.38
N TYR A 2 16.39 -7.23 -16.58
CA TYR A 2 15.73 -6.47 -15.52
C TYR A 2 14.90 -7.44 -14.67
N VAL A 3 15.36 -7.74 -13.45
CA VAL A 3 14.60 -8.50 -12.48
C VAL A 3 13.51 -7.57 -11.94
N MET A 4 12.30 -7.64 -12.49
CA MET A 4 11.14 -6.97 -11.87
C MET A 4 10.82 -7.68 -10.56
N LYS A 5 11.13 -7.01 -9.45
CA LYS A 5 10.85 -7.48 -8.10
C LYS A 5 9.33 -7.56 -7.88
N ARG A 6 8.87 -8.63 -7.26
CA ARG A 6 7.44 -8.83 -6.92
C ARG A 6 6.94 -7.67 -6.04
N PRO A 7 5.94 -6.88 -6.48
CA PRO A 7 5.47 -5.71 -5.75
C PRO A 7 4.57 -6.10 -4.56
N ASP A 8 4.74 -5.40 -3.44
CA ASP A 8 3.95 -5.59 -2.23
C ASP A 8 2.73 -4.65 -2.24
N CYS A 9 1.57 -5.19 -2.61
CA CYS A 9 0.32 -4.43 -2.66
C CYS A 9 0.00 -3.72 -1.35
N THR A 10 0.37 -4.25 -0.18
CA THR A 10 0.03 -3.63 1.11
C THR A 10 0.67 -2.25 1.27
N LYS A 11 1.83 -2.05 0.64
CA LYS A 11 2.55 -0.78 0.58
C LYS A 11 2.16 0.09 -0.60
N CYS A 12 1.30 -0.38 -1.51
CA CYS A 12 0.90 0.39 -2.67
C CYS A 12 -0.09 1.50 -2.29
N ILE A 13 -0.01 2.67 -2.95
CA ILE A 13 -0.97 3.78 -2.79
C ILE A 13 -2.35 3.45 -3.38
N TYR A 14 -2.41 2.55 -4.36
CA TYR A 14 -3.66 2.18 -5.05
C TYR A 14 -4.40 1.01 -4.41
N TYR A 15 -3.77 0.35 -3.44
CA TYR A 15 -4.34 -0.80 -2.74
C TYR A 15 -5.26 -0.34 -1.61
N TYR A 16 -6.44 -0.95 -1.54
CA TYR A 16 -7.37 -0.76 -0.45
C TYR A 16 -8.06 -2.07 -0.08
N ILE A 17 -8.52 -2.15 1.17
CA ILE A 17 -9.33 -3.25 1.68
C ILE A 17 -10.79 -2.88 1.43
N THR A 18 -11.58 -3.86 1.00
CA THR A 18 -13.03 -3.68 0.82
C THR A 18 -13.80 -4.29 1.99
N LEU A 19 -15.06 -3.90 2.14
CA LEU A 19 -15.98 -4.50 3.12
C LEU A 19 -16.67 -5.78 2.59
N ASP A 20 -16.37 -6.20 1.35
CA ASP A 20 -16.93 -7.41 0.77
C ASP A 20 -16.14 -8.64 1.26
N GLU A 21 -16.83 -9.54 1.95
CA GLU A 21 -16.25 -10.79 2.49
C GLU A 21 -15.68 -11.69 1.40
N ARG A 22 -16.28 -11.68 0.20
CA ARG A 22 -15.82 -12.50 -0.93
C ARG A 22 -14.57 -11.91 -1.58
N HIS A 23 -14.41 -10.59 -1.52
CA HIS A 23 -13.32 -9.88 -2.21
C HIS A 23 -12.71 -8.78 -1.32
N PRO A 24 -12.03 -9.15 -0.23
CA PRO A 24 -11.53 -8.18 0.75
C PRO A 24 -10.39 -7.29 0.22
N LYS A 25 -9.79 -7.62 -0.93
CA LYS A 25 -8.63 -6.90 -1.48
C LYS A 25 -8.99 -6.25 -2.80
N ALA A 26 -8.58 -5.01 -3.02
CA ALA A 26 -8.86 -4.32 -4.26
C ALA A 26 -7.74 -3.38 -4.72
N CYS A 27 -7.74 -3.07 -6.02
CA CYS A 27 -6.85 -2.10 -6.64
C CYS A 27 -7.64 -1.01 -7.36
N LYS A 28 -7.38 0.25 -7.02
CA LYS A 28 -8.15 1.41 -7.51
C LYS A 28 -7.91 1.70 -8.99
N ILE A 29 -6.68 1.53 -9.47
CA ILE A 29 -6.32 1.82 -10.88
C ILE A 29 -6.96 0.83 -11.84
N PHE A 30 -6.91 -0.46 -11.52
CA PHE A 30 -7.49 -1.49 -12.37
C PHE A 30 -8.98 -1.74 -12.11
N ASN A 31 -9.53 -1.10 -11.07
CA ASN A 31 -10.91 -1.26 -10.63
C ASN A 31 -11.31 -2.73 -10.40
N ILE A 32 -10.39 -3.50 -9.83
CA ILE A 32 -10.59 -4.93 -9.53
C ILE A 32 -10.73 -5.16 -8.03
N LYS A 33 -11.62 -6.10 -7.68
CA LYS A 33 -11.71 -6.70 -6.34
C LYS A 33 -11.33 -8.17 -6.46
N SER A 34 -10.63 -8.70 -5.47
CA SER A 34 -10.14 -10.07 -5.46
C SER A 34 -10.07 -10.64 -4.05
N LEU A 35 -10.12 -11.97 -3.99
CA LEU A 35 -9.78 -12.75 -2.81
C LEU A 35 -8.25 -12.75 -2.56
N HIS A 36 -7.47 -12.72 -3.65
CA HIS A 36 -6.01 -12.69 -3.61
C HIS A 36 -5.46 -11.26 -3.68
N VAL A 37 -4.14 -11.13 -3.50
CA VAL A 37 -3.46 -9.84 -3.69
C VAL A 37 -3.62 -9.40 -5.15
N PRO A 38 -4.06 -8.16 -5.42
CA PRO A 38 -4.31 -7.70 -6.79
C PRO A 38 -3.11 -7.84 -7.73
N SER A 39 -1.88 -7.65 -7.25
CA SER A 39 -0.67 -7.84 -8.06
C SER A 39 -0.49 -9.27 -8.56
N ALA A 40 -0.92 -10.26 -7.77
CA ALA A 40 -0.86 -11.66 -8.17
C ALA A 40 -1.86 -11.97 -9.28
N ASP A 41 -3.07 -11.43 -9.21
CA ASP A 41 -4.08 -11.62 -10.26
C ASP A 41 -3.69 -10.89 -11.53
N ILE A 42 -3.17 -9.66 -11.42
CA ILE A 42 -2.62 -8.93 -12.57
C ILE A 42 -1.55 -9.78 -13.26
N LYS A 43 -0.59 -10.34 -12.50
CA LYS A 43 0.44 -11.23 -13.08
C LYS A 43 -0.14 -12.47 -13.74
N ARG A 44 -1.19 -13.07 -13.16
CA ARG A 44 -1.88 -14.22 -13.78
C ARG A 44 -2.54 -13.84 -15.10
N PHE A 45 -3.12 -12.65 -15.20
CA PHE A 45 -3.80 -12.19 -16.41
C PHE A 45 -2.85 -11.62 -17.48
N THR A 46 -1.83 -10.87 -17.10
CA THR A 46 -0.93 -10.17 -18.03
C THR A 46 0.37 -10.90 -18.29
N GLY A 47 0.74 -11.88 -17.45
CA GLY A 47 2.05 -12.54 -17.48
C GLY A 47 3.20 -11.71 -16.89
N HIS A 48 2.94 -10.47 -16.47
CA HIS A 48 3.96 -9.53 -15.99
C HIS A 48 3.65 -9.01 -14.59
N GLU A 49 4.69 -8.61 -13.85
CA GLU A 49 4.50 -7.95 -12.54
C GLU A 49 3.73 -6.63 -12.70
N CYS A 50 3.09 -6.16 -11.61
CA CYS A 50 2.22 -4.98 -11.65
C CYS A 50 2.97 -3.73 -12.19
N PRO A 51 2.57 -3.19 -13.37
CA PRO A 51 3.30 -2.10 -14.03
C PRO A 51 3.08 -0.73 -13.37
N VAL A 52 2.03 -0.60 -12.55
CA VAL A 52 1.61 0.65 -11.90
C VAL A 52 1.85 0.63 -10.39
N PHE A 53 2.70 -0.28 -9.90
CA PHE A 53 3.03 -0.31 -8.47
C PHE A 53 3.69 1.00 -8.04
N LYS A 54 3.13 1.63 -7.00
CA LYS A 54 3.69 2.85 -6.41
C LYS A 54 3.61 2.76 -4.89
N GLU A 55 4.78 2.73 -4.25
CA GLU A 55 4.92 2.62 -2.81
C GLU A 55 4.37 3.88 -2.10
N ARG A 56 3.69 3.70 -0.96
CA ARG A 56 3.23 4.79 -0.11
C ARG A 56 4.44 5.50 0.49
N PRO A 57 4.47 6.84 0.50
CA PRO A 57 5.54 7.56 1.17
C PRO A 57 5.53 7.23 2.66
N CYS A 58 6.66 6.77 3.18
CA CYS A 58 6.84 6.56 4.62
C CYS A 58 7.12 7.90 5.29
N GLU A 59 6.08 8.60 5.76
CA GLU A 59 6.30 9.71 6.68
C GLU A 59 6.87 9.17 8.00
N ASN A 60 8.09 9.58 8.30
CA ASN A 60 8.87 9.13 9.45
C ASN A 60 8.20 9.63 10.75
N LYS A 61 7.25 8.87 11.30
CA LYS A 61 6.43 9.23 12.48
C LYS A 61 7.22 9.42 13.79
N LYS A 62 8.56 9.41 13.76
CA LYS A 62 9.43 9.58 14.94
C LYS A 62 9.40 10.97 15.58
N LYS A 63 8.77 11.98 14.95
CA LYS A 63 8.73 13.38 15.45
C LYS A 63 7.38 13.86 16.00
N MET A 64 6.38 13.00 16.24
CA MET A 64 5.06 13.49 16.69
C MET A 64 4.72 13.24 18.16
N TYR A 65 5.42 12.33 18.85
CA TYR A 65 5.10 11.98 20.25
C TYR A 65 6.18 12.38 21.27
N ARG A 66 7.06 13.35 20.95
CA ARG A 66 8.07 13.87 21.90
C ARG A 66 8.15 15.39 22.01
N GLU A 67 7.48 16.14 21.14
CA GLU A 67 7.49 17.61 21.11
C GLU A 67 6.22 18.23 21.73
N SER A 68 5.56 17.52 22.64
CA SER A 68 4.33 17.98 23.31
C SER A 68 4.39 17.87 24.84
N SER A 69 5.59 17.76 25.44
CA SER A 69 5.74 17.61 26.90
C SER A 69 6.70 18.62 27.55
N ILE A 70 7.13 19.64 26.82
CA ILE A 70 7.80 20.81 27.43
C ILE A 70 7.02 22.03 26.93
N ILE A 71 5.85 22.27 27.52
CA ILE A 71 5.44 23.65 27.72
C ILE A 71 6.29 24.15 28.87
N ASP A 72 7.31 24.94 28.55
CA ASP A 72 8.18 25.59 29.51
C ASP A 72 7.33 26.32 30.56
N THR A 73 7.21 25.71 31.75
CA THR A 73 6.64 26.33 32.93
C THR A 73 7.73 27.23 33.53
N THR A 74 8.17 28.23 32.79
CA THR A 74 9.02 29.30 33.31
C THR A 74 8.11 30.26 34.09
N ALA A 75 8.06 30.07 35.41
CA ALA A 75 7.52 31.00 36.39
C ALA A 75 8.65 31.86 36.98
#